data_AF-X0IEZ5-F1
#
_entry.id   AF-X0IEZ5-F1
#
_cell.length_a   1.000
_cell.length_b   1.000
_cell.length_c   1.000
_cell.angle_alpha   90.00
_cell.angle_beta   90.00
_cell.angle_gamma   90.00
#
_symmetry.space_group_name_H-M   'P 1'
#
loop_
_entity.id
_entity.type
_entity.pdbx_description
1 polymer ?
#
loop_
_entity_poly.entity_id
_entity_poly.type
_entity_poly.pdbx_seq_one_letter_code
_entity_poly.pdbx_strand_id
1 'polypeptide(L)'
;MTLFAKTVAERTRPGQRQDVEEQDYTFHAYGRTEGVCGIIISDHQYPALVAHQLLSKVVDEFLSKNPRSSWATGTPTLSMPELKEYLTKYQDPQQADSILKIQKELDETKIVLHKTIESVLQRGEKIDDLVAKSDGLSAQSKMFYQQAKKQNSCCILM
;
A
#
# COMPACT_ATOMS: atom_id res chain seq x y z
N MET A 1 -6.60 -7.18 -5.02
CA MET A 1 -5.93 -5.96 -4.46
C MET A 1 -4.43 -6.16 -4.19
N THR A 2 -3.95 -7.40 -4.02
CA THR A 2 -2.54 -7.68 -3.74
C THR A 2 -1.57 -7.29 -4.86
N LEU A 3 -2.00 -7.34 -6.14
CA LEU A 3 -1.18 -6.90 -7.27
C LEU A 3 -0.78 -5.43 -7.14
N PHE A 4 -1.76 -4.55 -6.95
CA PHE A 4 -1.53 -3.10 -6.87
C PHE A 4 -0.71 -2.74 -5.63
N ALA A 5 -1.02 -3.34 -4.48
CA ALA A 5 -0.21 -3.15 -3.27
C ALA A 5 1.25 -3.58 -3.50
N LYS A 6 1.48 -4.72 -4.16
CA LYS A 6 2.82 -5.20 -4.53
C LYS A 6 3.52 -4.22 -5.47
N THR A 7 2.84 -3.74 -6.52
CA THR A 7 3.40 -2.76 -7.45
C THR A 7 3.78 -1.47 -6.73
N VAL A 8 2.90 -0.91 -5.89
CA VAL A 8 3.20 0.30 -5.11
C VAL A 8 4.40 0.06 -4.19
N ALA A 9 4.46 -1.08 -3.50
CA ALA A 9 5.60 -1.45 -2.64
C ALA A 9 6.93 -1.54 -3.42
N GLU A 10 6.96 -2.23 -4.57
CA GLU A 10 8.16 -2.37 -5.41
C GLU A 10 8.64 -1.06 -6.02
N ARG A 11 7.75 -0.07 -6.14
CA ARG A 11 8.06 1.26 -6.67
C ARG A 11 8.36 2.29 -5.57
N THR A 12 8.13 1.96 -4.30
CA THR A 12 8.49 2.81 -3.16
C THR A 12 9.98 2.66 -2.84
N ARG A 13 10.74 3.75 -2.84
CA ARG A 13 12.17 3.70 -2.52
C ARG A 13 12.42 3.55 -1.02
N PRO A 14 13.56 2.98 -0.60
CA PRO A 14 13.96 2.98 0.81
C PRO A 14 14.06 4.41 1.36
N GLY A 15 13.48 4.64 2.54
CA GLY A 15 13.37 5.95 3.18
C GLY A 15 12.21 6.82 2.66
N GLN A 16 11.44 6.36 1.67
CA GLN A 16 10.37 7.14 1.06
C GLN A 16 9.00 6.82 1.68
N ARG A 17 8.17 7.84 1.78
CA ARG A 17 6.72 7.73 2.00
C ARG A 17 5.98 8.22 0.77
N GLN A 18 4.95 7.49 0.38
CA GLN A 18 4.13 7.86 -0.77
C GLN A 18 2.68 7.45 -0.57
N ASP A 19 1.79 8.24 -1.16
CA ASP A 19 0.37 7.96 -1.28
C ASP A 19 0.04 7.82 -2.75
N VAL A 20 -0.64 6.74 -3.11
CA VAL A 20 -1.14 6.51 -4.48
C VAL A 20 -2.65 6.41 -4.41
N GLU A 21 -3.34 7.41 -4.93
CA GLU A 21 -4.79 7.39 -5.10
C GLU A 21 -5.16 6.55 -6.32
N GLU A 22 -6.19 5.72 -6.21
CA GLU A 22 -6.76 4.97 -7.32
C GLU A 22 -8.25 4.75 -7.03
N GLN A 23 -9.11 5.36 -7.87
CA GLN A 23 -10.56 5.36 -7.67
C GLN A 23 -10.92 5.90 -6.27
N ASP A 24 -11.66 5.13 -5.47
CA ASP A 24 -12.13 5.51 -4.13
C ASP A 24 -11.15 5.16 -3.00
N TYR A 25 -9.94 4.66 -3.34
CA TYR A 25 -8.97 4.17 -2.39
C TYR A 25 -7.64 4.94 -2.47
N THR A 26 -6.93 4.98 -1.34
CA THR A 26 -5.55 5.47 -1.24
C THR A 26 -4.66 4.35 -0.72
N PHE A 27 -3.53 4.15 -1.41
CA PHE A 27 -2.47 3.24 -1.02
C PHE A 27 -1.38 4.05 -0.31
N HIS A 28 -1.33 3.96 1.00
CA HIS A 28 -0.29 4.56 1.82
C HIS A 28 0.90 3.60 1.90
N ALA A 29 2.08 4.07 1.52
CA ALA A 29 3.29 3.25 1.50
C ALA A 29 4.42 3.87 2.32
N TYR A 30 5.18 3.00 2.98
CA TYR A 30 6.40 3.37 3.67
C TYR A 30 7.50 2.35 3.39
N GLY A 31 8.48 2.77 2.59
CA GLY A 31 9.69 1.99 2.32
C GLY A 31 10.74 2.26 3.39
N ARG A 32 11.07 1.27 4.21
CA ARG A 32 12.16 1.37 5.19
C ARG A 32 13.51 1.17 4.53
N THR A 33 14.52 1.84 5.07
CA THR A 33 15.94 1.70 4.68
C THR A 33 16.46 0.28 4.87
N GLU A 34 15.88 -0.46 5.80
CA GLU A 34 16.16 -1.85 6.09
C GLU A 34 15.72 -2.76 4.93
N GLY A 35 14.87 -2.30 4.01
CA GLY A 35 14.45 -3.09 2.84
C GLY A 35 13.11 -3.79 3.02
N VAL A 36 12.29 -3.32 3.96
CA VAL A 36 10.87 -3.72 4.13
C VAL A 36 10.00 -2.55 3.67
N CYS A 37 8.90 -2.84 2.97
CA CYS A 37 7.89 -1.84 2.63
C CYS A 37 6.55 -2.23 3.25
N GLY A 38 5.96 -1.32 4.02
CA GLY A 38 4.59 -1.46 4.52
C GLY A 38 3.59 -0.79 3.58
N ILE A 39 2.42 -1.39 3.41
CA ILE A 39 1.29 -0.82 2.65
C ILE A 39 0.03 -0.86 3.53
N ILE A 40 -0.67 0.26 3.62
CA ILE A 40 -2.04 0.36 4.15
C ILE A 40 -2.94 0.89 3.03
N ILE A 41 -4.13 0.32 2.90
CA ILE A 41 -5.14 0.78 1.94
C ILE A 41 -6.33 1.29 2.75
N SER A 42 -6.76 2.51 2.48
CA SER A 42 -7.97 3.11 3.06
C SER A 42 -8.79 3.79 1.99
N ASP A 43 -9.99 4.25 2.36
CA ASP A 43 -10.69 5.27 1.58
C ASP A 43 -9.97 6.64 1.68
N HIS A 44 -10.45 7.61 0.90
CA HIS A 44 -9.92 8.99 0.90
C HIS A 44 -10.31 9.80 2.16
N GLN A 45 -11.29 9.34 2.93
CA GLN A 45 -11.75 10.04 4.13
C GLN A 45 -10.84 9.75 5.32
N TYR A 46 -10.18 8.60 5.32
CA TYR A 46 -9.24 8.22 6.34
C TYR A 46 -8.01 9.15 6.36
N PRO A 47 -7.61 9.72 7.52
CA PRO A 47 -6.50 10.64 7.57
C PRO A 47 -5.16 9.99 7.19
N ALA A 48 -4.53 10.47 6.11
CA ALA A 48 -3.25 9.94 5.60
C ALA A 48 -2.15 9.93 6.67
N LEU A 49 -2.11 10.95 7.54
CA LEU A 49 -1.13 11.01 8.63
C LEU A 49 -1.29 9.83 9.61
N VAL A 50 -2.54 9.48 9.95
CA VAL A 50 -2.83 8.34 10.83
C VAL A 50 -2.41 7.03 10.16
N ALA A 51 -2.66 6.87 8.86
CA ALA A 51 -2.20 5.70 8.11
C ALA A 51 -0.66 5.58 8.14
N HIS A 52 0.06 6.69 7.96
CA HIS A 52 1.53 6.68 8.02
C HIS A 52 2.10 6.49 9.43
N GLN A 53 1.42 6.97 10.46
CA GLN A 53 1.76 6.68 11.87
C GLN A 53 1.62 5.19 12.14
N LEU A 54 0.49 4.60 11.72
CA LEU A 54 0.25 3.17 11.87
C LEU A 54 1.27 2.34 11.09
N LEU A 55 1.59 2.72 9.84
CA LEU A 55 2.64 2.09 9.05
C LEU A 55 3.98 2.07 9.79
N SER A 56 4.37 3.17 10.42
CA SER A 56 5.62 3.26 11.15
C SER A 56 5.65 2.27 12.31
N LYS A 57 4.62 2.28 13.15
CA LYS A 57 4.46 1.35 14.26
C LYS A 57 4.52 -0.11 13.81
N VAL A 58 3.77 -0.44 12.76
CA VAL A 58 3.67 -1.80 12.22
C VAL A 58 5.02 -2.29 11.69
N VAL A 59 5.73 -1.46 10.92
CA VAL A 59 7.00 -1.86 10.33
C VAL A 59 8.12 -1.92 11.39
N ASP A 60 8.13 -1.00 12.37
CA ASP A 60 9.08 -1.04 13.49
C ASP A 60 8.89 -2.31 14.34
N GLU A 61 7.64 -2.67 14.64
CA GLU A 61 7.32 -3.91 15.36
C GLU A 61 7.69 -5.16 14.54
N PHE A 62 7.46 -5.15 13.23
CA PHE A 62 7.89 -6.23 12.36
C PHE A 62 9.42 -6.41 12.39
N LEU A 63 10.18 -5.32 12.23
CA LEU A 63 11.64 -5.34 12.21
C LEU A 63 12.24 -5.74 13.57
N SER A 64 11.61 -5.35 14.68
CA SER A 64 12.06 -5.73 16.03
C SER A 64 11.82 -7.21 16.33
N LYS A 65 10.71 -7.79 15.85
CA LYS A 65 10.36 -9.21 16.07
C LYS A 65 11.05 -10.15 15.09
N ASN A 66 11.38 -9.68 13.88
CA ASN A 66 11.87 -10.51 12.79
C ASN A 66 13.28 -10.06 12.37
N PRO A 67 14.34 -10.80 12.76
CA PRO A 67 15.69 -10.49 12.34
C PRO A 67 15.81 -10.55 10.81
N ARG A 68 16.68 -9.72 10.22
CA ARG A 68 16.83 -9.62 8.75
C ARG A 68 16.98 -10.96 8.03
N SER A 69 17.66 -11.92 8.66
CA SER A 69 17.84 -13.27 8.11
C SER A 69 16.55 -14.05 7.88
N SER A 70 15.43 -13.71 8.55
CA SER A 70 14.15 -14.40 8.37
C SER A 70 13.36 -13.94 7.15
N TRP A 71 13.68 -12.77 6.57
CA TRP A 71 12.92 -12.19 5.45
C TRP A 71 13.77 -11.69 4.27
N ALA A 72 15.09 -11.58 4.41
CA ALA A 72 15.93 -11.05 3.34
C ALA A 72 16.06 -11.94 2.10
N THR A 73 15.75 -13.25 2.22
CA THR A 73 15.89 -14.21 1.12
C THR A 73 14.56 -14.90 0.82
N GLY A 74 14.20 -14.98 -0.46
CA GLY A 74 12.98 -15.62 -0.92
C GLY A 74 11.72 -14.80 -0.68
N THR A 75 10.58 -15.47 -0.53
CA THR A 75 9.27 -14.86 -0.25
C THR A 75 8.64 -15.53 0.98
N PRO A 76 9.21 -15.32 2.18
CA PRO A 76 8.73 -15.98 3.38
C PRO A 76 7.37 -15.44 3.81
N THR A 77 6.52 -16.33 4.30
CA THR A 77 5.28 -15.95 4.97
C THR A 77 5.56 -15.88 6.47
N LEU A 78 5.52 -14.66 7.01
CA LEU A 78 5.74 -14.41 8.43
C LEU A 78 4.43 -14.01 9.10
N SER A 79 4.22 -14.54 10.31
CA SER A 79 3.00 -14.25 11.08
C SER A 79 3.15 -12.95 11.84
N MET A 80 2.14 -12.08 11.75
CA MET A 80 2.02 -10.87 12.56
C MET A 80 0.56 -10.73 13.03
N PRO A 81 0.14 -11.51 14.04
CA PRO A 81 -1.26 -11.60 14.46
C PRO A 81 -1.82 -10.25 14.94
N GLU A 82 -0.97 -9.35 15.41
CA GLU A 82 -1.31 -8.01 15.90
C GLU A 82 -1.94 -7.13 14.82
N LEU A 83 -1.66 -7.42 13.53
CA LEU A 83 -2.27 -6.71 12.41
C LEU A 83 -3.79 -6.72 12.47
N LYS A 84 -4.40 -7.83 12.91
CA LYS A 84 -5.87 -7.94 13.00
C LYS A 84 -6.44 -7.00 14.06
N GLU A 85 -5.75 -6.91 15.20
CA GLU A 85 -6.13 -6.00 16.28
C GLU A 85 -5.97 -4.55 15.84
N TYR A 86 -4.84 -4.22 15.20
CA TYR A 86 -4.57 -2.88 14.68
C TYR A 86 -5.59 -2.46 13.62
N LEU A 87 -5.92 -3.32 12.66
CA LEU A 87 -6.96 -3.03 11.67
C LEU A 87 -8.30 -2.72 12.31
N THR A 88 -8.65 -3.38 13.41
CA THR A 88 -9.91 -3.15 14.13
C THR A 88 -9.85 -1.85 14.94
N LYS A 89 -8.78 -1.66 15.71
CA LYS A 89 -8.60 -0.52 16.62
C LYS A 89 -8.53 0.80 15.86
N TYR A 90 -7.77 0.85 14.77
CA TYR A 90 -7.54 2.07 14.01
C TYR A 90 -8.58 2.31 12.91
N GLN A 91 -9.71 1.59 12.91
CA GLN A 91 -10.90 2.07 12.18
C GLN A 91 -11.35 3.43 12.70
N ASP A 92 -11.17 3.68 14.00
CA ASP A 92 -11.30 5.01 14.60
C ASP A 92 -9.93 5.72 14.58
N PRO A 93 -9.74 6.78 13.76
CA PRO A 93 -8.47 7.49 13.67
C PRO A 93 -8.05 8.16 14.98
N GLN A 94 -8.99 8.45 15.90
CA GLN A 94 -8.68 9.08 17.20
C GLN A 94 -7.88 8.15 18.11
N GLN A 95 -7.92 6.83 17.89
CA GLN A 95 -7.10 5.87 18.64
C GLN A 95 -5.59 6.00 18.34
N ALA A 96 -5.22 6.75 17.31
CA ALA A 96 -3.84 7.02 16.90
C ALA A 96 -3.09 8.00 17.82
N ASP A 97 -3.78 8.67 18.76
CA ASP A 97 -3.15 9.53 19.76
C ASP A 97 -2.10 8.78 20.61
N SER A 98 -2.24 7.47 20.76
CA SER A 98 -1.21 6.64 21.42
C SER A 98 0.12 6.54 20.63
N ILE A 99 0.15 6.96 19.36
CA ILE A 99 1.29 6.92 18.43
C ILE A 99 2.00 8.30 18.33
N LEU A 100 1.61 9.29 19.14
CA LEU A 100 2.09 10.69 19.09
C LEU A 100 3.63 10.87 19.04
N LYS A 101 4.44 9.96 19.59
CA LYS A 101 5.91 10.06 19.54
C LYS A 101 6.49 9.99 18.12
N ILE A 102 5.81 9.32 17.19
CA ILE A 102 6.24 9.17 15.79
C ILE A 102 5.96 10.45 14.99
N GLN A 103 5.06 11.31 15.46
CA GLN A 103 4.62 12.51 14.73
C GLN A 103 5.78 13.44 14.35
N LYS A 104 6.78 13.59 15.22
CA LYS A 104 7.94 14.46 14.94
C LYS A 104 8.80 13.97 13.76
N GLU A 105 8.95 12.66 13.56
CA GLU A 105 9.68 12.11 12.41
C GLU A 105 8.87 12.25 11.10
N LEU A 106 7.54 12.21 11.20
CA LEU A 106 6.65 12.38 10.05
C LEU A 106 6.60 13.83 9.57
N ASP A 107 6.64 14.79 10.48
CA ASP A 107 6.64 16.22 10.13
C ASP A 107 7.86 16.61 9.27
N GLU A 108 8.99 15.93 9.47
CA GLU A 108 10.20 16.11 8.67
C GLU A 108 10.19 15.30 7.35
N THR A 109 9.34 14.27 7.26
CA THR A 109 9.30 13.36 6.10
C THR A 109 8.25 13.80 5.08
N LYS A 110 8.68 14.24 3.90
CA LYS A 110 7.76 14.56 2.80
C LYS A 110 7.07 13.30 2.26
N ILE A 111 5.74 13.26 2.35
CA ILE A 111 4.90 12.26 1.69
C ILE A 111 4.69 12.67 0.24
N VAL A 112 5.02 11.77 -0.70
CA VAL A 112 4.84 12.01 -2.14
C VAL A 112 3.45 11.53 -2.58
N LEU A 113 2.61 12.42 -3.10
CA LEU A 113 1.28 12.08 -3.58
C LEU A 113 1.26 11.80 -5.09
N HIS A 114 0.65 10.68 -5.44
CA HIS A 114 0.39 10.20 -6.78
C HIS A 114 -1.13 10.07 -6.97
N LYS A 115 -1.71 10.72 -7.98
CA LYS A 115 -3.18 10.72 -8.18
C LYS A 115 -3.74 9.44 -8.81
N THR A 116 -2.90 8.68 -9.49
CA THR A 116 -3.27 7.44 -10.17
C THR A 116 -2.15 6.43 -10.03
N ILE A 117 -2.50 5.14 -10.05
CA ILE A 117 -1.49 4.09 -10.03
C ILE A 117 -0.61 4.08 -11.28
N GLU A 118 -1.10 4.61 -12.40
CA GLU A 118 -0.31 4.79 -13.62
C GLU A 118 0.91 5.69 -13.40
N SER A 119 0.81 6.66 -12.48
CA SER A 119 1.91 7.60 -12.21
C SER A 119 3.11 6.97 -11.47
N VAL A 120 2.94 5.77 -10.89
CA VAL A 120 4.04 4.98 -10.31
C VAL A 120 4.57 3.91 -11.28
N LEU A 121 3.96 3.75 -12.45
CA LEU A 121 4.42 2.82 -13.49
C LEU A 121 5.56 3.40 -14.31
N GLN A 122 6.33 2.51 -14.95
CA GLN A 122 7.37 2.93 -15.88
C GLN A 122 6.76 3.46 -17.18
N ARG A 123 7.48 4.35 -17.88
CA ARG A 123 7.02 4.85 -19.19
C ARG A 123 6.81 3.68 -20.15
N GLY A 124 5.58 3.55 -20.66
CA GLY A 124 5.18 2.50 -21.59
C GLY A 124 4.66 1.21 -20.94
N GLU A 125 4.66 1.13 -19.61
CA GLU A 125 4.03 0.04 -18.85
C GLU A 125 2.54 0.33 -18.66
N LYS A 126 1.67 -0.62 -19.00
CA LYS A 126 0.22 -0.50 -18.83
C LYS A 126 -0.26 -1.42 -17.70
N ILE A 127 -1.26 -0.95 -16.95
CA ILE A 127 -1.91 -1.75 -15.90
C ILE A 127 -2.45 -3.07 -16.47
N ASP A 128 -3.05 -3.02 -17.66
CA ASP A 128 -3.64 -4.22 -18.29
C ASP A 128 -2.59 -5.31 -18.54
N ASP A 129 -1.36 -4.93 -18.88
CA ASP A 129 -0.25 -5.87 -19.09
C ASP A 129 0.19 -6.51 -17.77
N LEU A 130 0.19 -5.73 -16.69
CA LEU A 130 0.49 -6.22 -15.34
C LEU A 130 -0.59 -7.20 -14.86
N VAL A 131 -1.87 -6.90 -15.08
CA VAL A 131 -2.98 -7.79 -14.71
C VAL A 131 -2.91 -9.09 -15.52
N ALA A 132 -2.63 -9.01 -16.83
CA ALA A 132 -2.52 -10.18 -17.68
C ALA A 132 -1.38 -11.12 -17.22
N LYS A 133 -0.20 -10.56 -16.93
CA LYS A 133 1.01 -11.29 -16.52
C LYS A 133 1.01 -11.71 -15.05
N SER A 134 0.09 -11.23 -14.22
CA SER A 134 0.09 -11.55 -12.79
C SER A 134 -0.34 -12.99 -12.54
N ASP A 135 0.56 -13.82 -12.00
CA ASP A 135 0.24 -15.16 -11.50
C ASP A 135 -0.48 -15.12 -10.14
N GLY A 136 -0.45 -13.97 -9.46
CA GLY A 136 -1.09 -13.76 -8.15
C GLY A 136 -2.58 -13.40 -8.21
N LEU A 137 -3.17 -13.31 -9.42
CA LEU A 137 -4.58 -13.07 -9.63
C LEU A 137 -5.24 -14.32 -10.22
N SER A 138 -6.29 -14.82 -9.56
CA SER A 138 -7.10 -15.91 -10.11
C SER A 138 -7.71 -15.50 -11.45
N ALA A 139 -7.97 -16.48 -12.33
CA ALA A 139 -8.61 -16.23 -13.62
C ALA A 139 -9.94 -15.46 -13.48
N GLN A 140 -10.70 -15.77 -12.44
CA GLN A 140 -11.94 -15.05 -12.09
C GLN A 140 -11.67 -13.58 -11.74
N SER A 141 -10.62 -13.28 -10.98
CA SER A 141 -10.25 -11.90 -10.64
C SER A 141 -9.81 -11.10 -11.87
N LYS A 142 -9.08 -11.74 -12.81
CA LYS A 142 -8.70 -11.12 -14.09
C LYS A 142 -9.93 -10.80 -14.94
N MET A 143 -10.89 -11.73 -15.03
CA MET A 143 -12.15 -11.50 -15.74
C MET A 143 -12.98 -10.38 -15.10
N PHE A 144 -13.07 -10.34 -13.77
CA PHE A 144 -13.79 -9.29 -13.05
C PHE A 144 -13.20 -7.90 -13.35
N TYR A 145 -11.87 -7.76 -13.31
CA TYR A 145 -11.20 -6.50 -13.67
C TYR A 145 -11.54 -6.06 -15.11
N GLN A 146 -11.46 -6.97 -16.08
CA GLN A 146 -11.80 -6.66 -17.47
C GLN A 146 -13.28 -6.28 -17.65
N GLN A 147 -14.18 -6.95 -16.92
CA GLN A 147 -15.61 -6.68 -17.01
C GLN A 147 -16.00 -5.35 -16.36
N ALA A 148 -15.45 -5.04 -15.18
CA ALA A 148 -15.63 -3.76 -14.52
C ALA A 148 -15.11 -2.60 -15.40
N LYS A 149 -13.94 -2.77 -16.02
CA LYS A 149 -13.39 -1.78 -16.96
C LYS A 149 -14.31 -1.55 -18.16
N LYS A 150 -14.87 -2.62 -18.75
CA LYS A 150 -15.85 -2.52 -19.85
C LYS A 150 -17.18 -1.88 -19.43
N GLN A 151 -17.61 -2.07 -18.19
CA GLN A 151 -18.84 -1.47 -17.66
C GLN A 151 -18.65 0.02 -17.33
N ASN A 152 -17.42 0.42 -16.97
CA ASN A 152 -17.06 1.82 -16.70
C ASN A 152 -16.63 2.58 -17.97
N SER A 153 -16.46 1.92 -19.12
CA SER A 153 -16.32 2.59 -20.41
C SER A 153 -17.72 2.97 -20.93
N CYS A 154 -18.28 4.07 -20.43
CA CYS A 154 -19.49 4.63 -21.02
C CYS A 154 -19.26 4.93 -22.51
N CYS A 155 -20.21 4.50 -23.32
CA CYS A 155 -20.32 4.85 -24.73
C CYS A 155 -20.19 6.37 -24.88
N ILE A 156 -19.22 6.80 -25.69
CA ILE A 156 -19.32 8.11 -26.35
C ILE A 156 -20.51 7.93 -27.30
N LEU A 157 -21.70 8.39 -26.91
CA LEU A 157 -22.77 8.62 -27.87
C LEU A 157 -22.24 9.74 -28.78
N MET A 158 -21.75 9.36 -29.96
CA MET A 158 -21.62 10.26 -31.11
C MET A 158 -23.00 10.56 -31.68
#